data_AF-X1HMY6-F1
#
_entry.id   AF-X1HMY6-F1
#
_cell.length_a   1.000
_cell.length_b   1.000
_cell.length_c   1.000
_cell.angle_alpha   90.00
_cell.angle_beta   90.00
_cell.angle_gamma   90.00
#
_symmetry.space_group_name_H-M   'P 1'
#
loop_
_entity.id
_entity.type
_entity.pdbx_description
1 polymer ?
#
loop_
_entity_poly.entity_id
_entity_poly.type
_entity_poly.pdbx_seq_one_letter_code
_entity_poly.pdbx_strand_id
1 'polypeptide(L)'
;MSLIKFNNFHFRYKGNDEYALKNINLELDSNRIILLAGETGSGKTTLIRCMNGLIPQFYAGFYKGHVEISGKNTVETTISQLSNDVGIV
;
A
#
# COMPACT_ATOMS: atom_id res chain seq x y z
N MET A 1 -11.94 13.14 -6.62
CA MET A 1 -11.06 12.82 -5.48
C MET A 1 -10.53 11.41 -5.72
N SER A 2 -9.23 11.21 -5.54
CA SER A 2 -8.58 9.91 -5.72
C SER A 2 -9.01 8.92 -4.63
N LEU A 3 -9.32 7.68 -5.01
CA LEU A 3 -9.68 6.61 -4.09
C LEU A 3 -8.43 6.01 -3.42
N ILE A 4 -7.33 5.90 -4.15
CA ILE A 4 -6.05 5.36 -3.64
C ILE A 4 -4.94 6.34 -3.98
N LYS A 5 -4.12 6.68 -3.00
CA LYS A 5 -2.99 7.59 -3.18
C LYS A 5 -1.73 7.09 -2.50
N PHE A 6 -0.62 7.08 -3.23
CA PHE A 6 0.74 6.88 -2.73
C PHE A 6 1.57 8.12 -3.07
N ASN A 7 2.27 8.67 -2.08
CA ASN A 7 3.18 9.80 -2.28
C ASN A 7 4.57 9.45 -1.74
N ASN A 8 5.56 9.41 -2.64
CA ASN A 8 6.96 9.11 -2.35
C ASN A 8 7.16 7.88 -1.45
N PHE A 9 6.30 6.87 -1.64
CA PHE A 9 6.21 5.77 -0.69
C PHE A 9 7.30 4.74 -0.94
N HIS A 10 7.93 4.29 0.15
CA HIS A 10 8.91 3.23 0.15
C HIS A 10 8.64 2.27 1.29
N PHE A 11 8.91 0.99 1.07
CA PHE A 11 8.81 -0.03 2.10
C PHE A 11 9.89 -1.11 1.96
N ARG A 12 10.48 -1.49 3.09
CA ARG A 12 11.44 -2.58 3.23
C ARG A 12 11.04 -3.45 4.42
N TYR A 13 10.89 -4.75 4.20
CA TYR A 13 10.62 -5.70 5.29
C TYR A 13 11.76 -5.73 6.30
N LYS A 14 11.44 -5.96 7.58
CA LYS A 14 12.43 -6.11 8.63
C LYS A 14 13.38 -7.28 8.28
N GLY A 15 14.69 -7.01 8.34
CA GLY A 15 15.73 -8.01 8.06
C GLY A 15 16.17 -8.11 6.60
N ASN A 16 15.52 -7.42 5.66
CA ASN A 16 16.00 -7.28 4.29
C ASN A 16 16.77 -5.98 4.11
N ASP A 17 17.80 -5.96 3.27
CA ASP A 17 18.55 -4.74 2.92
C ASP A 17 17.92 -3.94 1.77
N GLU A 18 17.16 -4.62 0.92
CA GLU A 18 16.50 -3.99 -0.21
C GLU A 18 15.05 -3.62 0.05
N TYR A 19 14.66 -2.43 -0.43
CA TYR A 19 13.28 -2.01 -0.48
C TYR A 19 12.47 -2.88 -1.46
N ALA A 20 11.38 -3.46 -0.98
CA ALA A 20 10.39 -4.14 -1.81
C ALA A 20 9.54 -3.15 -2.63
N LEU A 21 9.39 -1.91 -2.15
CA LEU A 21 8.76 -0.80 -2.86
C LEU A 21 9.67 0.42 -2.79
N LYS A 22 10.00 1.00 -3.95
CA LYS A 22 10.89 2.15 -4.09
C LYS A 22 10.16 3.26 -4.87
N ASN A 23 10.06 4.45 -4.27
CA ASN A 23 9.52 5.66 -4.92
C ASN A 23 8.15 5.48 -5.60
N ILE A 24 7.21 4.85 -4.89
CA ILE A 24 5.85 4.67 -5.40
C ILE A 24 5.10 6.00 -5.32
N ASN A 25 4.69 6.50 -6.48
CA ASN A 25 3.81 7.65 -6.63
C ASN A 25 2.66 7.21 -7.54
N LEU A 26 1.47 7.16 -6.99
CA LEU A 26 0.30 6.59 -7.65
C LEU A 26 -0.95 7.29 -7.15
N GLU A 27 -1.85 7.63 -8.05
CA GLU A 27 -3.15 8.22 -7.72
C GLU A 27 -4.20 7.54 -8.61
N LEU A 28 -5.12 6.81 -7.99
CA LEU A 28 -6.15 6.04 -8.69
C LEU A 28 -7.53 6.55 -8.29
N ASP A 29 -8.34 6.85 -9.30
CA ASP A 29 -9.75 7.21 -9.12
C ASP A 29 -10.63 5.96 -8.97
N SER A 30 -11.84 6.16 -8.46
CA SER A 30 -12.88 5.14 -8.47
C SER A 30 -13.36 4.80 -9.89
N ASN A 31 -14.19 3.75 -10.00
CA ASN A 31 -14.82 3.31 -11.24
C ASN A 31 -13.85 2.86 -12.35
N ARG A 32 -12.70 2.30 -11.96
CA ARG A 32 -11.71 1.73 -12.87
C ARG A 32 -11.40 0.28 -12.50
N ILE A 33 -11.12 -0.54 -13.51
CA ILE A 33 -10.50 -1.85 -13.33
C ILE A 33 -9.05 -1.70 -13.75
N ILE A 34 -8.12 -2.08 -12.86
CA ILE A 34 -6.68 -1.91 -13.06
C ILE A 34 -5.99 -3.26 -12.90
N LEU A 35 -5.11 -3.58 -13.84
CA LEU A 35 -4.23 -4.73 -13.77
C LEU A 35 -2.85 -4.30 -13.24
N LEU A 36 -2.44 -4.87 -12.11
CA LEU A 36 -1.07 -4.77 -11.62
C LEU A 36 -0.26 -5.99 -12.08
N ALA A 37 0.53 -5.82 -13.14
CA ALA A 37 1.39 -6.86 -13.71
C ALA A 37 2.87 -6.65 -13.36
N GLY A 38 3.65 -7.72 -13.39
CA GLY A 38 5.10 -7.69 -13.18
C GLY A 38 5.64 -9.06 -12.75
N GLU A 39 6.96 -9.23 -12.79
CA GLU A 39 7.64 -10.48 -12.45
C GLU A 39 7.47 -10.90 -10.98
N THR A 40 7.65 -12.18 -10.69
CA THR A 40 7.70 -12.67 -9.30
C THR A 40 8.74 -11.88 -8.50
N GLY A 41 8.38 -11.44 -7.29
CA GLY A 41 9.27 -10.63 -6.44
C GLY A 41 9.23 -9.12 -6.72
N SER A 42 8.54 -8.63 -7.75
CA SER A 42 8.47 -7.20 -8.10
C SER A 42 7.74 -6.30 -7.08
N GLY A 43 7.23 -6.84 -5.97
CA GLY A 43 6.57 -6.08 -4.92
C GLY A 43 5.05 -5.95 -5.02
N LYS A 44 4.38 -6.63 -5.97
CA LYS A 44 2.91 -6.55 -6.16
C LYS A 44 2.12 -6.82 -4.88
N THR A 45 2.35 -7.96 -4.24
CA THR A 45 1.68 -8.32 -2.97
C THR A 45 2.01 -7.32 -1.86
N THR A 46 3.23 -6.78 -1.84
CA THR A 46 3.63 -5.73 -0.89
C THR A 46 2.82 -4.46 -1.12
N LEU A 47 2.62 -4.04 -2.38
CA LEU A 47 1.82 -2.87 -2.72
C LEU A 47 0.36 -3.03 -2.27
N ILE A 48 -0.25 -4.17 -2.57
CA ILE A 48 -1.64 -4.48 -2.16
C ILE A 48 -1.77 -4.51 -0.63
N ARG A 49 -0.78 -5.07 0.08
CA ARG A 49 -0.74 -5.06 1.56
C ARG A 49 -0.60 -3.66 2.15
N CYS A 50 0.00 -2.70 1.44
CA CYS A 50 0.02 -1.30 1.87
C CYS A 50 -1.37 -0.67 1.74
N MET A 51 -2.13 -1.03 0.70
CA MET A 51 -3.48 -0.50 0.48
C MET A 51 -4.48 -0.99 1.53
N ASN A 52 -4.42 -2.23 1.98
CA ASN A 52 -5.36 -2.73 2.99
C ASN A 52 -4.91 -2.52 4.46
N GLY A 53 -3.81 -1.78 4.68
CA GLY A 53 -3.28 -1.46 6.00
C GLY A 53 -2.46 -2.58 6.68
N LEU A 54 -2.32 -3.77 6.08
CA LEU A 54 -1.46 -4.82 6.64
C LEU A 54 0.01 -4.38 6.72
N ILE A 55 0.46 -3.56 5.78
CA ILE A 55 1.70 -2.79 5.91
C ILE A 55 1.31 -1.34 6.23
N PRO A 56 1.86 -0.73 7.29
CA PRO A 56 2.89 -1.26 8.19
C PRO A 56 2.35 -1.95 9.46
N GLN A 57 1.01 -2.04 9.65
CA GLN A 57 0.44 -2.38 10.97
C GLN A 57 0.65 -3.85 11.39
N PHE A 58 0.75 -4.78 10.46
CA PHE A 58 0.94 -6.21 10.74
C PHE A 58 2.33 -6.71 10.31
N TYR A 59 2.81 -6.29 9.13
CA TYR A 59 4.14 -6.66 8.65
C TYR A 59 5.19 -5.62 9.07
N ALA A 60 6.10 -6.04 9.94
CA ALA A 60 7.19 -5.19 10.41
C ALA A 60 8.18 -4.83 9.29
N GLY A 61 8.60 -3.56 9.28
CA GLY A 61 9.55 -3.05 8.29
C GLY A 61 9.86 -1.57 8.50
N PHE A 62 10.69 -1.03 7.62
CA PHE A 62 10.94 0.40 7.51
C PHE A 62 10.12 0.95 6.34
N TYR A 63 9.47 2.09 6.55
CA TYR A 63 8.75 2.78 5.50
C TYR A 63 8.98 4.29 5.57
N LYS A 64 8.76 4.96 4.45
CA LYS A 64 8.71 6.43 4.34
C LYS A 64 7.69 6.82 3.28
N GLY A 65 7.22 8.05 3.33
CA GLY A 65 6.16 8.56 2.45
C GLY A 65 4.77 8.29 3.02
N HIS A 66 3.75 8.43 2.18
CA HIS A 66 2.35 8.46 2.61
C HIS A 66 1.48 7.56 1.72
N VAL A 67 0.52 6.89 2.35
CA VAL A 67 -0.51 6.08 1.68
C VAL A 67 -1.87 6.44 2.25
N GLU A 68 -2.82 6.71 1.35
CA GLU A 68 -4.19 7.08 1.68
C GLU A 68 -5.17 6.22 0.89
N ILE A 69 -6.24 5.81 1.54
CA ILE A 69 -7.35 5.09 0.93
C ILE A 69 -8.66 5.74 1.34
N SER A 70 -9.48 6.14 0.36
CA SER A 70 -10.77 6.80 0.62
C SER A 70 -10.66 8.00 1.57
N GLY A 71 -9.59 8.80 1.50
CA GLY A 71 -9.36 9.90 2.45
C GLY A 71 -8.65 9.53 3.75
N LYS A 72 -8.35 8.24 3.97
CA LYS A 72 -7.86 7.71 5.25
C LYS A 72 -6.39 7.30 5.16
N ASN A 73 -5.55 7.86 6.04
CA ASN A 73 -4.16 7.44 6.18
C ASN A 73 -4.09 5.99 6.68
N THR A 74 -3.36 5.12 5.98
CA THR A 74 -3.30 3.68 6.32
C THR A 74 -2.47 3.36 7.56
N VAL A 75 -1.71 4.32 8.11
CA VAL A 75 -0.97 4.18 9.36
C VAL A 75 -1.83 4.54 10.56
N GLU A 76 -2.69 5.56 10.41
CA GLU A 76 -3.52 6.10 11.50
C GLU A 76 -4.86 5.40 11.62
N THR A 77 -5.34 4.78 10.52
CA THR A 77 -6.64 4.10 10.46
C THR A 77 -6.45 2.62 10.76
N THR A 78 -7.22 2.07 11.71
CA THR A 78 -7.10 0.65 12.06
C THR A 78 -7.44 -0.26 10.88
N ILE A 79 -6.83 -1.45 10.81
CA ILE A 79 -7.16 -2.47 9.79
C ILE A 79 -8.67 -2.75 9.74
N SER A 80 -9.34 -2.84 10.90
CA SER A 80 -10.80 -3.07 10.98
C SER A 80 -11.64 -1.93 10.39
N GLN A 81 -11.15 -0.70 10.41
CA GLN A 81 -11.83 0.42 9.78
C GLN A 81 -11.56 0.45 8.27
N LEU A 82 -10.31 0.19 7.85
CA LEU A 82 -9.91 0.10 6.44
C LEU A 82 -10.60 -1.06 5.70
N SER A 83 -10.93 -2.15 6.40
CA SER A 83 -11.61 -3.30 5.79
C SER A 83 -13.03 -2.99 5.29
N ASN A 84 -13.63 -1.86 5.69
CA ASN A 84 -14.89 -1.38 5.12
C ASN A 84 -14.72 -0.83 3.69
N ASP A 85 -13.49 -0.44 3.32
CA ASP A 85 -13.17 0.17 2.02
C ASP A 85 -12.36 -0.79 1.12
N VAL A 86 -11.48 -1.62 1.70
CA VAL A 86 -10.56 -2.49 0.95
C VAL A 86 -10.58 -3.92 1.47
N GLY A 87 -10.78 -4.87 0.55
CA GLY A 87 -10.57 -6.30 0.76
C GLY A 87 -9.46 -6.85 -0.15
N ILE A 88 -8.90 -7.98 0.25
CA ILE A 88 -8.04 -8.83 -0.60
C ILE A 88 -8.71 -10.20 -0.67
N VAL A 89 -8.79 -10.76 -1.88
CA VAL A 89 -9.29 -12.12 -2.15
C VAL A 89 -8.14 -12.96 -2.68
#